data_AF-A0A8S0TAC6-F1
#
_entry.id   AF-A0A8S0TAC6-F1
#
_cell.length_a   1.000
_cell.length_b   1.000
_cell.length_c   1.000
_cell.angle_alpha   90.00
_cell.angle_beta   90.00
_cell.angle_gamma   90.00
#
_symmetry.space_group_name_H-M   'P 1'
#
loop_
_entity.id
_entity.type
_entity.pdbx_description
1 polymer ?
#
loop_
_entity_poly.entity_id
_entity_poly.type
_entity_poly.pdbx_seq_one_letter_code
_entity_poly.pdbx_strand_id
1 'polypeptide(L)'
;MSREEITTEAIKHALKSLRKRHLLEEGAHAPAIIALSRPLVSQGSEWKEKAESLEVELQQCYKAQARLSEQLVVEVADSRVSKALVQEKEALISDLQNELSLARDERSRLTACLEEKSKALELLMNEHQSLKEQLEATTLRASNAEAENKMLIDRWMLQKMKDAERLNDANSVYGDILDQLKVSSIEQLARQQVDGVVRQSEEGAECYIESPIPTTCRQRIPAHNGGCASILFEYNSSKLMSGGQDQTIKIWDTNTGSQSQTLHGCLGTVLDLCITHDNRSVIAASSANNLYVWDVSSGRVRHTLTGHVDKVCAVDVSKVSTRSVVSAAYDRTIKVWDLHKGYCVNTLLFQSNCNTLCFSMDGETICSGHVDGNLRLWDIKTGKLLSEVAAHSLAITSLSLSRNGNMILTSGRDNLHNLFDIRTLEICATLRSNGYRVASNWSRSCISADDGYVASGSVDGSVHIWSVANAKIVSTLKEHTAPVLSCSWSGLGKPLATSDKNGNICIWNDRSPF
;
A
#
# COMPACT_ATOMS: atom_id res chain seq x y z
N MET A 1 -116.79 -71.86 99.54
CA MET A 1 -117.12 -71.04 100.73
C MET A 1 -116.35 -71.55 101.94
N SER A 2 -115.03 -71.38 101.92
CA SER A 2 -114.20 -71.18 103.12
C SER A 2 -113.89 -69.68 103.24
N ARG A 3 -113.69 -69.17 104.45
CA ARG A 3 -113.51 -67.73 104.74
C ARG A 3 -112.28 -67.11 104.05
N GLU A 4 -111.37 -67.94 103.54
CA GLU A 4 -110.16 -67.55 102.81
C GLU A 4 -110.43 -67.27 101.32
N GLU A 5 -111.45 -67.87 100.71
CA GLU A 5 -111.78 -67.61 99.30
C GLU A 5 -112.31 -66.17 99.12
N ILE A 6 -113.12 -65.69 100.07
CA ILE A 6 -113.72 -64.34 100.02
C ILE A 6 -112.63 -63.25 100.16
N THR A 7 -111.61 -63.47 101.00
CA THR A 7 -110.53 -62.50 101.19
C THR A 7 -109.61 -62.44 99.97
N THR A 8 -109.33 -63.57 99.33
CA THR A 8 -108.54 -63.60 98.10
C THR A 8 -109.25 -62.95 96.91
N GLU A 9 -110.58 -63.09 96.81
CA GLU A 9 -111.37 -62.39 95.78
C GLU A 9 -111.42 -60.87 96.01
N ALA A 10 -111.57 -60.43 97.27
CA ALA A 10 -111.54 -59.01 97.61
C ALA A 10 -110.18 -58.36 97.29
N ILE A 11 -109.07 -59.05 97.59
CA ILE A 11 -107.71 -58.59 97.26
C ILE A 11 -107.50 -58.55 95.75
N LYS A 12 -107.97 -59.57 95.01
CA LYS A 12 -107.93 -59.56 93.54
C LYS A 12 -108.72 -58.39 92.95
N HIS A 13 -109.89 -58.10 93.48
CA HIS A 13 -110.70 -56.97 93.01
C HIS A 13 -110.03 -55.62 93.32
N ALA A 14 -109.47 -55.46 94.51
CA ALA A 14 -108.72 -54.25 94.89
C ALA A 14 -107.49 -54.04 94.00
N LEU A 15 -106.68 -55.07 93.75
CA LEU A 15 -105.54 -55.00 92.84
C LEU A 15 -105.95 -54.68 91.40
N LYS A 16 -107.07 -55.24 90.93
CA LYS A 16 -107.59 -54.96 89.59
C LYS A 16 -108.07 -53.51 89.46
N SER A 17 -108.68 -52.96 90.51
CA SER A 17 -109.08 -51.55 90.56
C SER A 17 -107.88 -50.59 90.62
N LEU A 18 -106.83 -50.96 91.37
CA LEU A 18 -105.62 -50.16 91.50
C LEU A 18 -104.81 -50.14 90.20
N ARG A 19 -104.72 -51.28 89.52
CA ARG A 19 -104.09 -51.38 88.19
C ARG A 19 -104.84 -50.58 87.12
N LYS A 20 -106.18 -50.54 87.18
CA LYS A 20 -106.99 -49.66 86.30
C LYS A 20 -106.73 -48.18 86.58
N ARG A 21 -106.57 -47.79 87.84
CA ARG A 21 -106.30 -46.41 88.22
C ARG A 21 -104.89 -45.97 87.78
N HIS A 22 -103.90 -46.83 87.96
CA HIS A 22 -102.53 -46.57 87.51
C HIS A 22 -102.43 -46.41 85.97
N LEU A 23 -103.11 -47.28 85.21
CA LEU A 23 -103.16 -47.16 83.74
C LEU A 23 -103.85 -45.87 83.27
N LEU A 24 -104.82 -45.35 84.02
CA LEU A 24 -105.47 -44.07 83.73
C LEU A 24 -104.57 -42.87 84.05
N GLU A 25 -103.79 -42.93 85.12
CA GLU A 25 -102.80 -41.90 85.46
C GLU A 25 -101.64 -41.88 84.45
N GLU A 26 -101.10 -43.04 84.07
CA GLU A 26 -100.08 -43.14 83.00
C GLU A 26 -100.62 -42.64 81.66
N GLY A 27 -101.89 -42.91 81.34
CA GLY A 27 -102.58 -42.38 80.16
C GLY A 27 -102.81 -40.87 80.20
N ALA A 28 -102.98 -40.27 81.37
CA ALA A 28 -103.18 -38.83 81.53
C ALA A 28 -101.87 -38.02 81.36
N HIS A 29 -100.72 -38.63 81.63
CA HIS A 29 -99.40 -37.99 81.44
C HIS A 29 -98.88 -38.09 80.00
N ALA A 30 -99.37 -39.04 79.19
CA ALA A 30 -98.91 -39.23 77.82
C ALA A 30 -99.11 -38.00 76.90
N PRO A 31 -100.26 -37.28 76.92
CA PRO A 31 -100.42 -36.06 76.13
C PRO A 31 -99.46 -34.93 76.52
N ALA A 32 -99.14 -34.79 77.82
CA ALA A 32 -98.20 -33.78 78.31
C ALA A 32 -96.75 -34.09 77.90
N ILE A 33 -96.35 -35.37 77.96
CA ILE A 33 -95.02 -35.82 77.49
C ILE A 33 -94.88 -35.63 75.97
N ILE A 34 -95.94 -35.89 75.20
CA ILE A 34 -95.94 -35.67 73.74
C ILE A 34 -95.91 -34.17 73.42
N ALA A 35 -96.65 -33.35 74.16
CA ALA A 35 -96.66 -31.90 74.00
C ALA A 35 -95.32 -31.25 74.34
N LEU A 36 -94.57 -31.79 75.29
CA LEU A 36 -93.22 -31.32 75.65
C LEU A 36 -92.13 -31.89 74.72
N SER A 37 -92.27 -33.13 74.23
CA SER A 37 -91.25 -33.77 73.38
C SER A 37 -91.31 -33.32 71.92
N ARG A 38 -92.50 -33.02 71.36
CA ARG A 38 -92.63 -32.49 69.99
C ARG A 38 -91.81 -31.21 69.73
N PRO A 39 -91.91 -30.14 70.55
CA PRO A 39 -91.10 -28.94 70.33
C PRO A 39 -89.61 -29.20 70.55
N LEU A 40 -89.23 -30.12 71.46
CA LEU A 40 -87.83 -30.47 71.67
C LEU A 40 -87.22 -31.21 70.48
N VAL A 41 -87.98 -32.13 69.87
CA VAL A 41 -87.57 -32.87 68.67
C VAL A 41 -87.54 -31.96 67.45
N SER A 42 -88.53 -31.07 67.27
CA SER A 42 -88.53 -30.11 66.16
C SER A 42 -87.39 -29.09 66.28
N GLN A 43 -87.13 -28.58 67.49
CA GLN A 43 -85.96 -27.75 67.74
C GLN A 43 -84.68 -28.55 67.52
N GLY A 44 -84.59 -29.80 67.98
CA GLY A 44 -83.44 -30.67 67.74
C GLY A 44 -83.13 -30.88 66.25
N SER A 45 -84.15 -31.09 65.42
CA SER A 45 -83.98 -31.17 63.97
C SER A 45 -83.58 -29.83 63.36
N GLU A 46 -84.17 -28.71 63.79
CA GLU A 46 -83.77 -27.37 63.31
C GLU A 46 -82.32 -27.03 63.67
N TRP A 47 -81.87 -27.36 64.89
CA TRP A 47 -80.49 -27.16 65.32
C TRP A 47 -79.52 -28.07 64.57
N LYS A 48 -79.93 -29.30 64.27
CA LYS A 48 -79.14 -30.23 63.46
C LYS A 48 -78.99 -29.73 62.02
N GLU A 49 -80.09 -29.29 61.39
CA GLU A 49 -80.05 -28.70 60.05
C GLU A 49 -79.18 -27.44 60.00
N LYS A 50 -79.27 -26.57 61.02
CA LYS A 50 -78.40 -25.39 61.15
C LYS A 50 -76.93 -25.75 61.35
N ALA A 51 -76.64 -26.80 62.11
CA ALA A 51 -75.26 -27.27 62.31
C ALA A 51 -74.70 -27.81 60.98
N GLU A 52 -75.47 -28.64 60.27
CA GLU A 52 -75.09 -29.17 58.96
C GLU A 52 -74.92 -28.06 57.92
N SER A 53 -75.79 -27.03 57.92
CA SER A 53 -75.64 -25.89 57.00
C SER A 53 -74.38 -25.07 57.31
N LEU A 54 -74.11 -24.80 58.59
CA LEU A 54 -72.90 -24.08 59.02
C LEU A 54 -71.61 -24.87 58.73
N GLU A 55 -71.64 -26.20 58.87
CA GLU A 55 -70.50 -27.05 58.48
C GLU A 55 -70.21 -26.97 56.98
N VAL A 56 -71.25 -26.97 56.14
CA VAL A 56 -71.10 -26.81 54.68
C VAL A 56 -70.56 -25.42 54.34
N GLU A 57 -71.07 -24.36 54.96
CA GLU A 57 -70.56 -23.00 54.78
C GLU A 57 -69.09 -22.87 55.20
N LEU A 58 -68.72 -23.47 56.35
CA LEU A 58 -67.34 -23.49 56.83
C LEU A 58 -66.40 -24.26 55.88
N GLN A 59 -66.85 -25.39 55.33
CA GLN A 59 -66.09 -26.11 54.30
C GLN A 59 -65.93 -25.29 53.01
N GLN A 60 -66.97 -24.56 52.60
CA GLN A 60 -66.91 -23.67 51.44
C GLN A 60 -65.94 -22.51 51.69
N CYS A 61 -65.96 -21.90 52.87
CA CYS A 61 -65.03 -20.88 53.30
C CYS A 61 -63.58 -21.37 53.27
N TYR A 62 -63.30 -22.58 53.78
CA TYR A 62 -61.95 -23.14 53.72
C TYR A 62 -61.50 -23.43 52.28
N LYS A 63 -62.39 -23.94 51.42
CA LYS A 63 -62.09 -24.13 49.99
C LYS A 63 -61.81 -22.81 49.27
N ALA A 64 -62.58 -21.76 49.57
CA ALA A 64 -62.35 -20.43 49.02
C ALA A 64 -61.03 -19.83 49.53
N GLN A 65 -60.74 -19.97 50.82
CA GLN A 65 -59.48 -19.52 51.41
C GLN A 65 -58.27 -20.24 50.81
N ALA A 66 -58.35 -21.56 50.60
CA ALA A 66 -57.29 -22.32 49.95
C ALA A 66 -57.04 -21.84 48.52
N ARG A 67 -58.10 -21.66 47.71
CA ARG A 67 -57.99 -21.13 46.34
C ARG A 67 -57.37 -19.73 46.29
N LEU A 68 -57.79 -18.83 47.18
CA LEU A 68 -57.22 -17.49 47.28
C LEU A 68 -55.75 -17.53 47.70
N SER A 69 -55.38 -18.44 48.60
CA SER A 69 -53.98 -18.59 49.01
C SER A 69 -53.11 -19.14 47.87
N GLU A 70 -53.61 -20.08 47.08
CA GLU A 70 -52.91 -20.59 45.89
C GLU A 70 -52.73 -19.50 44.84
N GLN A 71 -53.78 -18.72 44.55
CA GLN A 71 -53.70 -17.58 43.63
C GLN A 71 -52.69 -16.52 44.13
N LEU A 72 -52.70 -16.21 45.42
CA LEU A 72 -51.75 -15.25 46.01
C LEU A 72 -50.30 -15.72 45.85
N VAL A 73 -50.03 -17.02 46.00
CA VAL A 73 -48.67 -17.57 45.81
C VAL A 73 -48.21 -17.42 44.36
N VAL A 74 -49.09 -17.67 43.39
CA VAL A 74 -48.77 -17.49 41.96
C VAL A 74 -48.49 -16.02 41.65
N GLU A 75 -49.36 -15.12 42.08
CA GLU A 75 -49.18 -13.67 41.85
C GLU A 75 -47.92 -13.13 42.53
N VAL A 76 -47.58 -13.62 43.72
CA VAL A 76 -46.32 -13.25 44.41
C VAL A 76 -45.11 -13.79 43.65
N ALA A 77 -45.20 -14.99 43.05
CA ALA A 77 -44.13 -15.53 42.22
C ALA A 77 -43.93 -14.68 40.94
N ASP A 78 -45.01 -14.33 40.24
CA ASP A 78 -44.96 -13.49 39.04
C ASP A 78 -44.47 -12.07 39.35
N SER A 79 -44.85 -11.52 40.50
CA SER A 79 -44.32 -10.24 41.00
C SER A 79 -42.82 -10.29 41.28
N ARG A 80 -42.29 -11.42 41.78
CA ARG A 80 -40.84 -11.58 41.98
C ARG A 80 -40.09 -11.67 40.65
N VAL A 81 -40.62 -12.41 39.67
CA VAL A 81 -40.01 -12.53 38.34
C VAL A 81 -39.99 -11.17 37.63
N SER A 82 -41.11 -10.45 37.63
CA SER A 82 -41.17 -9.10 37.05
C SER A 82 -40.24 -8.12 37.75
N LYS A 83 -40.13 -8.16 39.09
CA LYS A 83 -39.17 -7.34 39.83
C LYS A 83 -37.72 -7.65 39.46
N ALA A 84 -37.36 -8.92 39.31
CA ALA A 84 -36.01 -9.31 38.89
C ALA A 84 -35.70 -8.80 37.47
N LEU A 85 -36.67 -8.90 36.54
CA LEU A 85 -36.54 -8.36 35.19
C LEU A 85 -36.35 -6.84 35.20
N VAL A 86 -37.09 -6.11 36.03
CA VAL A 86 -36.95 -4.65 36.17
C VAL A 86 -35.54 -4.29 36.67
N GLN A 87 -35.02 -5.00 37.67
CA GLN A 87 -33.66 -4.77 38.18
C GLN A 87 -32.58 -5.02 37.11
N GLU A 88 -32.74 -6.06 36.29
CA GLU A 88 -31.84 -6.33 35.17
C GLU A 88 -31.90 -5.21 34.12
N LYS A 89 -33.10 -4.70 33.80
CA LYS A 89 -33.26 -3.56 32.88
C LYS A 89 -32.69 -2.27 33.45
N GLU A 90 -32.85 -2.01 34.74
CA GLU A 90 -32.23 -0.86 35.41
C GLU A 90 -30.71 -0.90 35.35
N ALA A 91 -30.10 -2.08 35.57
CA ALA A 91 -28.66 -2.26 35.42
C ALA A 91 -28.20 -1.98 33.98
N LEU A 92 -28.88 -2.56 32.98
CA LEU A 92 -28.58 -2.31 31.57
C LEU A 92 -28.73 -0.84 31.18
N ILE A 93 -29.73 -0.14 31.71
CA ILE A 93 -29.90 1.30 31.47
C ILE A 93 -28.71 2.07 32.07
N SER A 94 -28.24 1.70 33.26
CA SER A 94 -27.06 2.34 33.88
C SER A 94 -25.78 2.12 33.08
N ASP A 95 -25.59 0.90 32.53
CA ASP A 95 -24.44 0.59 31.67
C ASP A 95 -24.50 1.39 30.37
N LEU A 96 -25.66 1.44 29.71
CA LEU A 96 -25.86 2.24 28.50
C LEU A 96 -25.67 3.74 28.75
N GLN A 97 -26.03 4.25 29.92
CA GLN A 97 -25.78 5.65 30.30
C GLN A 97 -24.28 5.95 30.46
N ASN A 98 -23.51 5.00 30.96
CA ASN A 98 -22.05 5.11 31.06
C ASN A 98 -21.38 5.04 29.69
N GLU A 99 -21.81 4.15 28.80
CA GLU A 99 -21.30 4.10 27.43
C GLU A 99 -21.62 5.40 26.67
N LEU A 100 -22.82 5.95 26.86
CA LEU A 100 -23.23 7.21 26.25
C LEU A 100 -22.38 8.40 26.76
N SER A 101 -22.02 8.43 28.04
CA SER A 101 -21.17 9.49 28.58
C SER A 101 -19.73 9.39 28.05
N LEU A 102 -19.16 8.19 27.98
CA LEU A 102 -17.84 7.95 27.37
C LEU A 102 -17.82 8.36 25.89
N ALA A 103 -18.83 7.99 25.12
CA ALA A 103 -18.95 8.38 23.71
C ALA A 103 -19.10 9.90 23.53
N ARG A 104 -19.78 10.59 24.46
CA ARG A 104 -19.87 12.07 24.45
C ARG A 104 -18.52 12.72 24.73
N ASP A 105 -17.76 12.19 25.68
CA ASP A 105 -16.42 12.69 26.00
C ASP A 105 -15.45 12.49 24.83
N GLU A 106 -15.46 11.32 24.20
CA GLU A 106 -14.68 11.05 22.98
C GLU A 106 -15.07 12.00 21.84
N ARG A 107 -16.37 12.20 21.61
CA ARG A 107 -16.84 13.16 20.61
C ARG A 107 -16.33 14.57 20.89
N SER A 108 -16.36 15.02 22.15
CA SER A 108 -15.86 16.36 22.51
C SER A 108 -14.36 16.52 22.27
N ARG A 109 -13.56 15.47 22.55
CA ARG A 109 -12.12 15.45 22.26
C ARG A 109 -11.85 15.49 20.75
N LEU A 110 -12.61 14.72 19.97
CA LEU A 110 -12.49 14.71 18.51
C LEU A 110 -12.88 16.06 17.90
N THR A 111 -13.91 16.73 18.41
CA THR A 111 -14.28 18.08 17.94
C THR A 111 -13.19 19.11 18.25
N ALA A 112 -12.58 19.08 19.43
CA ALA A 112 -11.47 19.97 19.77
C ALA A 112 -10.25 19.73 18.85
N CYS A 113 -9.89 18.46 18.62
CA CYS A 113 -8.82 18.10 17.69
C CYS A 113 -9.12 18.59 16.26
N LEU A 114 -10.37 18.44 15.79
CA LEU A 114 -10.77 18.91 14.47
C LEU A 114 -10.66 20.45 14.35
N GLU A 115 -11.07 21.19 15.38
CA GLU A 115 -10.90 22.64 15.43
C GLU A 115 -9.42 23.06 15.38
N GLU A 116 -8.55 22.40 16.13
CA GLU A 116 -7.10 22.66 16.08
C GLU A 116 -6.51 22.41 14.70
N LYS A 117 -6.90 21.30 14.05
CA LYS A 117 -6.47 21.00 12.68
C LYS A 117 -7.01 22.00 11.65
N SER A 118 -8.25 22.47 11.82
CA SER A 118 -8.82 23.49 10.93
C SER A 118 -8.06 24.81 11.00
N LYS A 119 -7.71 25.28 12.21
CA LYS A 119 -6.90 26.49 12.42
C LYS A 119 -5.50 26.34 11.83
N ALA A 120 -4.87 25.18 11.98
CA ALA A 120 -3.58 24.90 11.38
C ALA A 120 -3.64 24.91 9.84
N LEU A 121 -4.71 24.38 9.25
CA LEU A 121 -4.93 24.41 7.79
C LEU A 121 -5.13 25.84 7.27
N GLU A 122 -5.92 26.67 7.94
CA GLU A 122 -6.09 28.08 7.57
C GLU A 122 -4.77 28.85 7.57
N LEU A 123 -3.92 28.61 8.58
CA LEU A 123 -2.60 29.24 8.65
C LEU A 123 -1.71 28.79 7.48
N LEU A 124 -1.67 27.49 7.18
CA LEU A 124 -0.91 26.97 6.04
C LEU A 124 -1.43 27.48 4.68
N MET A 125 -2.74 27.68 4.54
CA MET A 125 -3.33 28.26 3.33
C MET A 125 -2.85 29.70 3.13
N ASN A 126 -2.81 30.51 4.20
CA ASN A 126 -2.33 31.88 4.15
C ASN A 126 -0.83 31.94 3.80
N GLU A 127 -0.01 31.07 4.40
CA GLU A 127 1.41 30.95 4.05
C GLU A 127 1.59 30.56 2.57
N HIS A 128 0.83 29.58 2.09
CA HIS A 128 0.89 29.14 0.70
C HIS A 128 0.50 30.26 -0.28
N GLN A 129 -0.53 31.05 0.05
CA GLN A 129 -0.92 32.20 -0.76
C GLN A 129 0.21 33.24 -0.83
N SER A 130 0.86 33.55 0.30
CA SER A 130 1.99 34.48 0.33
C SER A 130 3.19 34.00 -0.50
N LEU A 131 3.49 32.70 -0.46
CA LEU A 131 4.56 32.09 -1.25
C LEU A 131 4.24 32.07 -2.75
N LYS A 132 2.97 31.87 -3.10
CA LYS A 132 2.49 31.94 -4.48
C LYS A 132 2.68 33.34 -5.06
N GLU A 133 2.32 34.38 -4.32
CA GLU A 133 2.55 35.77 -4.72
C GLU A 133 4.05 36.08 -4.90
N GLN A 134 4.91 35.56 -4.03
CA GLN A 134 6.36 35.69 -4.18
C GLN A 134 6.88 34.97 -5.43
N LEU A 135 6.36 33.79 -5.75
CA LEU A 135 6.73 33.04 -6.95
C LEU A 135 6.28 33.76 -8.24
N GLU A 136 5.07 34.30 -8.26
CA GLU A 136 4.58 35.11 -9.39
C GLU A 136 5.45 36.36 -9.58
N ALA A 137 5.87 37.02 -8.50
CA ALA A 137 6.78 38.15 -8.58
C ALA A 137 8.18 37.77 -9.09
N THR A 138 8.73 36.62 -8.70
CA THR A 138 10.06 36.17 -9.15
C THR A 138 10.04 35.68 -10.61
N THR A 139 8.98 35.00 -11.02
CA THR A 139 8.81 34.56 -12.42
C THR A 139 8.68 35.73 -13.37
N LEU A 140 7.94 36.78 -13.00
CA LEU A 140 7.88 38.02 -13.78
C LEU A 140 9.26 38.69 -13.92
N ARG A 141 10.04 38.76 -12.82
CA ARG A 141 11.41 39.30 -12.87
C ARG A 141 12.32 38.46 -13.77
N ALA A 142 12.22 37.13 -13.72
CA ALA A 142 12.99 36.24 -14.58
C ALA A 142 12.63 36.44 -16.06
N SER A 143 11.34 36.55 -16.39
CA SER A 143 10.88 36.80 -17.77
C SER A 143 11.38 38.15 -18.31
N ASN A 144 11.37 39.20 -17.48
CA ASN A 144 11.93 40.50 -17.85
C ASN A 144 13.45 40.40 -18.13
N ALA A 145 14.19 39.70 -17.27
CA ALA A 145 15.63 39.48 -17.47
C ALA A 145 15.94 38.64 -18.73
N GLU A 146 15.13 37.63 -19.04
CA GLU A 146 15.24 36.86 -20.27
C GLU A 146 15.01 37.72 -21.52
N ALA A 147 14.01 38.61 -21.48
CA ALA A 147 13.74 39.55 -22.57
C ALA A 147 14.90 40.54 -22.77
N GLU A 148 15.48 41.06 -21.69
CA GLU A 148 16.67 41.91 -21.73
C GLU A 148 17.89 41.17 -22.31
N ASN A 149 18.15 39.95 -21.85
CA ASN A 149 19.24 39.12 -22.38
C ASN A 149 19.07 38.83 -23.87
N LYS A 150 17.84 38.55 -24.33
CA LYS A 150 17.56 38.35 -25.75
C LYS A 150 17.87 39.61 -26.57
N MET A 151 17.45 40.79 -26.10
CA MET A 151 17.78 42.06 -26.76
C MET A 151 19.29 42.32 -26.81
N LEU A 152 20.04 41.96 -25.76
CA LEU A 152 21.50 42.09 -25.74
C LEU A 152 22.17 41.13 -26.74
N ILE A 153 21.70 39.89 -26.85
CA ILE A 153 22.20 38.91 -27.82
C ILE A 153 21.93 39.40 -29.25
N ASP A 154 20.73 39.89 -29.55
CA ASP A 154 20.39 40.40 -30.88
C ASP A 154 21.29 41.59 -31.25
N ARG A 155 21.53 42.50 -30.30
CA ARG A 155 22.45 43.64 -30.49
C ARG A 155 23.87 43.19 -30.75
N TRP A 156 24.33 42.18 -30.00
CA TRP A 156 25.67 41.62 -30.15
C TRP A 156 25.83 40.89 -31.49
N MET A 157 24.85 40.09 -31.90
CA MET A 157 24.85 39.42 -33.21
C MET A 157 24.89 40.43 -34.35
N LEU A 158 24.08 41.50 -34.29
CA LEU A 158 24.11 42.56 -35.29
C LEU A 158 25.50 43.20 -35.40
N GLN A 159 26.17 43.40 -34.27
CA GLN A 159 27.53 43.93 -34.24
C GLN A 159 28.54 42.94 -34.84
N LYS A 160 28.41 41.65 -34.54
CA LYS A 160 29.25 40.59 -35.13
C LYS A 160 29.03 40.40 -36.62
N MET A 161 27.80 40.55 -37.14
CA MET A 161 27.53 40.53 -38.57
C MET A 161 28.22 41.69 -39.29
N LYS A 162 28.15 42.90 -38.73
CA LYS A 162 28.89 44.06 -39.26
C LYS A 162 30.40 43.86 -39.24
N ASP A 163 30.94 43.25 -38.18
CA ASP A 163 32.36 42.94 -38.11
C ASP A 163 32.76 41.85 -39.13
N ALA A 164 31.89 40.87 -39.37
CA ALA A 164 32.10 39.82 -40.39
C ALA A 164 32.04 40.37 -41.82
N GLU A 165 31.12 41.30 -42.10
CA GLU A 165 31.07 42.02 -43.40
C GLU A 165 32.37 42.78 -43.63
N ARG A 166 32.87 43.53 -42.64
CA ARG A 166 34.16 44.23 -42.74
C ARG A 166 35.33 43.28 -42.98
N LEU A 167 35.32 42.11 -42.34
CA LEU A 167 36.33 41.07 -42.56
C LEU A 167 36.23 40.46 -43.95
N ASN A 168 35.01 40.25 -44.47
CA ASN A 168 34.80 39.79 -45.84
C ASN A 168 35.27 40.81 -46.87
N ASP A 169 35.01 42.10 -46.66
CA ASP A 169 35.55 43.18 -47.50
C ASP A 169 37.08 43.18 -47.48
N ALA A 170 37.69 43.05 -46.30
CA ALA A 170 39.13 42.92 -46.17
C ALA A 170 39.66 41.66 -46.89
N ASN A 171 38.99 40.52 -46.75
CA ASN A 171 39.35 39.27 -47.42
C ASN A 171 39.19 39.35 -48.95
N SER A 172 38.19 40.09 -49.45
CA SER A 172 38.05 40.39 -50.88
C SER A 172 39.26 41.17 -51.38
N VAL A 173 39.67 42.21 -50.65
CA VAL A 173 40.88 42.99 -50.98
C VAL A 173 42.14 42.11 -50.91
N TYR A 174 42.26 41.23 -49.91
CA TYR A 174 43.35 40.25 -49.84
C TYR A 174 43.31 39.27 -51.02
N GLY A 175 42.13 38.84 -51.45
CA GLY A 175 41.92 38.01 -52.64
C GLY A 175 42.42 38.69 -53.91
N ASP A 176 42.06 39.96 -54.12
CA ASP A 176 42.51 40.76 -55.26
C ASP A 176 44.04 40.95 -55.25
N ILE A 177 44.63 41.19 -54.08
CA ILE A 177 46.09 41.28 -53.91
C ILE A 177 46.76 39.93 -54.18
N LEU A 178 46.17 38.83 -53.68
CA LEU A 178 46.65 37.47 -53.95
C LEU A 178 46.55 37.12 -55.42
N ASP A 179 45.52 37.55 -56.13
CA ASP A 179 45.37 37.29 -57.55
C ASP A 179 46.32 38.14 -58.39
N GLN A 180 46.64 39.37 -57.98
CA GLN A 180 47.76 40.15 -58.55
C GLN A 180 49.10 39.45 -58.30
N LEU A 181 49.31 38.93 -57.10
CA LEU A 181 50.51 38.16 -56.76
C LEU A 181 50.55 36.83 -57.52
N LYS A 182 49.42 36.14 -57.74
CA LYS A 182 49.32 34.94 -58.57
C LYS A 182 49.58 35.23 -60.03
N VAL A 183 49.13 36.35 -60.60
CA VAL A 183 49.50 36.71 -61.99
C VAL A 183 51.02 36.90 -62.10
N SER A 184 51.67 37.50 -61.10
CA SER A 184 53.14 37.62 -61.05
C SER A 184 53.87 36.30 -60.70
N SER A 185 53.21 35.39 -59.99
CA SER A 185 53.78 34.12 -59.53
C SER A 185 53.48 32.96 -60.49
N ILE A 186 52.44 33.02 -61.32
CA ILE A 186 52.12 32.06 -62.39
C ILE A 186 53.13 32.18 -63.53
N GLU A 187 53.75 33.36 -63.74
CA GLU A 187 54.93 33.48 -64.60
C GLU A 187 56.16 32.75 -64.03
N GLN A 188 56.26 32.57 -62.71
CA GLN A 188 57.40 31.92 -62.04
C GLN A 188 57.15 30.43 -61.69
N LEU A 189 55.90 30.01 -61.48
CA LEU A 189 55.51 28.67 -61.02
C LEU A 189 55.14 27.68 -62.14
N ALA A 190 55.10 28.10 -63.41
CA ALA A 190 54.96 27.18 -64.55
C ALA A 190 56.21 26.29 -64.80
N ARG A 191 57.23 26.33 -63.91
CA ARG A 191 58.46 25.52 -64.01
C ARG A 191 58.74 24.55 -62.86
N GLN A 192 57.92 24.45 -61.81
CA GLN A 192 58.18 23.51 -60.72
C GLN A 192 56.91 22.80 -60.25
N GLN A 193 56.80 21.55 -60.70
CA GLN A 193 56.39 20.33 -59.96
C GLN A 193 55.11 20.38 -59.10
N VAL A 194 54.09 19.57 -59.43
CA VAL A 194 53.93 18.11 -59.15
C VAL A 194 53.45 17.83 -57.73
N ASP A 195 52.49 16.89 -57.68
CA ASP A 195 51.96 16.11 -56.55
C ASP A 195 50.95 16.76 -55.59
N GLY A 196 49.70 16.27 -55.73
CA GLY A 196 49.25 15.18 -54.86
C GLY A 196 48.56 15.55 -53.55
N VAL A 197 47.57 14.70 -53.23
CA VAL A 197 47.01 14.40 -51.89
C VAL A 197 45.73 15.16 -51.47
N VAL A 198 44.60 14.47 -51.71
CA VAL A 198 43.62 13.97 -50.72
C VAL A 198 43.38 14.84 -49.45
N ARG A 199 42.14 15.30 -49.30
CA ARG A 199 41.52 15.68 -48.00
C ARG A 199 40.54 14.54 -47.62
N GLN A 200 40.83 13.71 -46.63
CA GLN A 200 40.48 13.88 -45.20
C GLN A 200 39.04 14.39 -44.99
N SER A 201 38.16 13.46 -44.64
CA SER A 201 36.91 13.72 -43.93
C SER A 201 37.06 13.13 -42.52
N GLU A 202 37.18 13.98 -41.52
CA GLU A 202 36.82 13.66 -40.14
C GLU A 202 35.92 14.77 -39.61
N GLU A 203 35.17 14.40 -38.57
CA GLU A 203 34.67 15.22 -37.46
C GLU A 203 33.15 15.26 -37.30
N GLY A 204 32.61 14.13 -36.84
CA GLY A 204 31.44 14.08 -35.96
C GLY A 204 31.86 13.47 -34.63
N ALA A 205 32.32 14.30 -33.69
CA ALA A 205 32.77 13.84 -32.38
C ALA A 205 31.58 13.42 -31.51
N GLU A 206 31.24 12.12 -31.51
CA GLU A 206 30.44 11.51 -30.47
C GLU A 206 31.29 11.45 -29.18
N CYS A 207 30.79 12.01 -28.08
CA CYS A 207 31.47 11.99 -26.79
C CYS A 207 31.57 10.55 -26.26
N TYR A 208 32.66 9.86 -26.61
CA TYR A 208 33.01 8.54 -26.09
C TYR A 208 33.44 8.68 -24.63
N ILE A 209 32.60 8.19 -23.69
CA ILE A 209 32.93 8.14 -22.26
C ILE A 209 33.35 6.71 -21.96
N GLU A 210 34.65 6.45 -21.88
CA GLU A 210 35.16 5.13 -21.50
C GLU A 210 34.77 4.79 -20.05
N SER A 211 34.18 3.61 -19.84
CA SER A 211 33.93 3.07 -18.50
C SER A 211 35.03 2.05 -18.16
N PRO A 212 35.99 2.38 -17.28
CA PRO A 212 37.00 1.42 -16.91
C PRO A 212 36.45 0.40 -15.92
N ILE A 213 37.08 -0.77 -15.93
CA ILE A 213 36.65 -1.92 -15.14
C ILE A 213 36.95 -1.63 -13.66
N PRO A 214 35.92 -1.54 -12.79
CA PRO A 214 36.16 -1.34 -11.37
C PRO A 214 36.84 -2.57 -10.78
N THR A 215 37.85 -2.33 -9.94
CA THR A 215 38.68 -3.39 -9.32
C THR A 215 38.67 -3.35 -7.80
N THR A 216 38.30 -2.22 -7.19
CA THR A 216 38.31 -2.06 -5.73
C THR A 216 37.05 -1.43 -5.18
N CYS A 217 36.63 -1.89 -4.00
CA CYS A 217 35.58 -1.24 -3.23
C CYS A 217 36.17 -0.02 -2.54
N ARG A 218 35.68 1.17 -2.90
CA ARG A 218 36.10 2.43 -2.29
C ARG A 218 35.42 2.63 -0.94
N GLN A 219 34.12 2.32 -0.86
CA GLN A 219 33.30 2.56 0.33
C GLN A 219 32.24 1.49 0.50
N ARG A 220 32.03 1.11 1.77
CA ARG A 220 30.92 0.27 2.22
C ARG A 220 30.01 1.09 3.13
N ILE A 221 28.76 1.24 2.73
CA ILE A 221 27.76 2.07 3.41
C ILE A 221 26.66 1.15 3.94
N PRO A 222 26.45 1.07 5.27
CA PRO A 222 25.26 0.45 5.82
C PRO A 222 24.06 1.38 5.59
N ALA A 223 23.34 1.18 4.50
CA ALA A 223 22.34 2.13 4.02
C ALA A 223 20.98 1.94 4.69
N HIS A 224 20.51 0.69 4.84
CA HIS A 224 19.15 0.40 5.30
C HIS A 224 19.13 -0.68 6.39
N ASN A 225 18.11 -0.63 7.26
CA ASN A 225 17.85 -1.69 8.24
C ASN A 225 17.02 -2.80 7.57
N GLY A 226 17.68 -3.64 6.77
CA GLY A 226 17.04 -4.69 5.95
C GLY A 226 17.48 -4.58 4.47
N GLY A 227 16.89 -5.39 3.59
CA GLY A 227 17.37 -5.46 2.20
C GLY A 227 17.21 -4.17 1.41
N CYS A 228 18.21 -3.84 0.59
CA CYS A 228 18.15 -2.74 -0.36
C CYS A 228 17.85 -3.30 -1.76
N ALA A 229 16.60 -3.12 -2.19
CA ALA A 229 16.08 -3.77 -3.39
C ALA A 229 16.53 -3.09 -4.68
N SER A 230 16.64 -1.76 -4.68
CA SER A 230 16.99 -0.98 -5.86
C SER A 230 17.90 0.21 -5.51
N ILE A 231 18.84 0.47 -6.40
CA ILE A 231 19.79 1.58 -6.34
C ILE A 231 19.88 2.25 -7.71
N LEU A 232 20.05 3.57 -7.71
CA LEU A 232 20.05 4.36 -8.93
C LEU A 232 20.95 5.58 -8.80
N PHE A 233 21.71 5.91 -9.85
CA PHE A 233 22.42 7.17 -9.95
C PHE A 233 21.52 8.30 -10.48
N GLU A 234 21.66 9.48 -9.90
CA GLU A 234 21.07 10.71 -10.44
C GLU A 234 21.80 11.09 -11.75
N TYR A 235 21.07 11.57 -12.77
CA TYR A 235 21.64 11.86 -14.08
C TYR A 235 22.71 12.95 -13.99
N ASN A 236 23.87 12.74 -14.64
CA ASN A 236 24.99 13.69 -14.70
C ASN A 236 25.48 14.19 -13.33
N SER A 237 25.30 13.40 -12.26
CA SER A 237 25.75 13.78 -10.92
C SER A 237 26.44 12.62 -10.20
N SER A 238 27.13 12.94 -9.12
CA SER A 238 27.76 11.97 -8.22
C SER A 238 26.85 11.56 -7.05
N LYS A 239 25.52 11.64 -7.19
CA LYS A 239 24.60 11.19 -6.14
C LYS A 239 24.00 9.83 -6.47
N LEU A 240 23.90 9.00 -5.44
CA LEU A 240 23.30 7.69 -5.48
C LEU A 240 22.03 7.70 -4.62
N MET A 241 20.97 7.12 -5.14
CA MET A 241 19.71 6.91 -4.44
C MET A 241 19.53 5.44 -4.13
N SER A 242 19.04 5.12 -2.93
CA SER A 242 18.81 3.75 -2.49
C SER A 242 17.44 3.58 -1.86
N GLY A 243 16.78 2.47 -2.19
CA GLY A 243 15.46 2.11 -1.68
C GLY A 243 15.54 0.85 -0.83
N GLY A 244 15.02 0.94 0.39
CA GLY A 244 15.15 -0.11 1.39
C GLY A 244 13.83 -0.78 1.80
N GLN A 245 13.99 -1.93 2.47
CA GLN A 245 12.93 -2.59 3.22
C GLN A 245 12.47 -1.78 4.44
N ASP A 246 13.29 -0.83 4.90
CA ASP A 246 12.97 0.12 5.98
C ASP A 246 11.96 1.21 5.57
N GLN A 247 11.37 1.11 4.37
CA GLN A 247 10.35 2.02 3.83
C GLN A 247 10.87 3.44 3.60
N THR A 248 12.19 3.61 3.53
CA THR A 248 12.82 4.91 3.25
C THR A 248 13.60 4.86 1.95
N ILE A 249 13.77 6.04 1.36
CA ILE A 249 14.70 6.27 0.26
C ILE A 249 15.77 7.20 0.78
N LYS A 250 17.03 6.87 0.53
CA LYS A 250 18.17 7.66 0.98
C LYS A 250 18.99 8.13 -0.21
N ILE A 251 19.45 9.37 -0.14
CA ILE A 251 20.32 9.98 -1.14
C ILE A 251 21.71 10.12 -0.52
N TRP A 252 22.71 9.61 -1.23
CA TRP A 252 24.10 9.53 -0.82
C TRP A 252 24.97 10.30 -1.80
N ASP A 253 25.99 10.99 -1.31
CA ASP A 253 27.06 11.49 -2.16
C ASP A 253 28.10 10.38 -2.35
N THR A 254 28.39 10.01 -3.60
CA THR A 254 29.29 8.89 -3.90
C THR A 254 30.76 9.22 -3.66
N ASN A 255 31.12 10.50 -3.55
CA ASN A 255 32.50 10.92 -3.30
C ASN A 255 32.87 10.79 -1.83
N THR A 256 31.97 11.25 -0.95
CA THR A 256 32.17 11.29 0.50
C THR A 256 31.60 10.06 1.19
N GLY A 257 30.58 9.42 0.62
CA GLY A 257 29.80 8.35 1.26
C GLY A 257 28.82 8.87 2.31
N SER A 258 28.65 10.19 2.42
CA SER A 258 27.73 10.79 3.38
C SER A 258 26.28 10.73 2.90
N GLN A 259 25.36 10.46 3.82
CA GLN A 259 23.92 10.58 3.57
C GLN A 259 23.56 12.07 3.44
N SER A 260 23.09 12.49 2.28
CA SER A 260 22.63 13.86 2.03
C SER A 260 21.21 14.08 2.54
N GLN A 261 20.30 13.12 2.29
CA GLN A 261 18.87 13.28 2.56
C GLN A 261 18.19 11.93 2.72
N THR A 262 17.13 11.91 3.55
CA THR A 262 16.22 10.76 3.68
C THR A 262 14.81 11.18 3.32
N LEU A 263 14.20 10.47 2.39
CA LEU A 263 12.82 10.66 1.97
C LEU A 263 11.94 9.67 2.74
N HIS A 264 11.00 10.22 3.51
CA HIS A 264 10.00 9.48 4.26
C HIS A 264 8.63 9.55 3.57
N GLY A 265 7.72 8.65 3.93
CA GLY A 265 6.34 8.65 3.44
C GLY A 265 5.91 7.39 2.68
N CYS A 266 6.81 6.43 2.42
CA CYS A 266 6.39 5.12 1.92
C CYS A 266 5.70 4.34 3.05
N LEU A 267 4.59 3.66 2.73
CA LEU A 267 3.90 2.76 3.67
C LEU A 267 4.33 1.29 3.55
N GLY A 268 5.23 0.98 2.62
CA GLY A 268 5.68 -0.38 2.33
C GLY A 268 7.13 -0.41 1.85
N THR A 269 7.67 -1.60 1.68
CA THR A 269 9.06 -1.79 1.25
C THR A 269 9.24 -1.24 -0.16
N VAL A 270 10.34 -0.53 -0.40
CA VAL A 270 10.67 -0.05 -1.74
C VAL A 270 11.21 -1.22 -2.56
N LEU A 271 10.52 -1.57 -3.63
CA LEU A 271 10.89 -2.67 -4.53
C LEU A 271 11.69 -2.18 -5.73
N ASP A 272 11.36 -1.00 -6.24
CA ASP A 272 12.09 -0.37 -7.33
C ASP A 272 12.09 1.15 -7.25
N LEU A 273 13.05 1.78 -7.93
CA LEU A 273 13.28 3.21 -7.93
C LEU A 273 13.57 3.72 -9.33
N CYS A 274 13.02 4.88 -9.66
CA CYS A 274 13.41 5.64 -10.84
C CYS A 274 13.46 7.14 -10.53
N ILE A 275 14.23 7.88 -11.33
CA ILE A 275 14.34 9.33 -11.26
C ILE A 275 13.95 9.93 -12.61
N THR A 276 13.32 11.10 -12.59
CA THR A 276 13.06 11.88 -13.80
C THR A 276 14.37 12.41 -14.38
N HIS A 277 14.42 12.60 -15.70
CA HIS A 277 15.64 13.04 -16.39
C HIS A 277 16.08 14.47 -16.02
N ASP A 278 15.19 15.27 -15.46
CA ASP A 278 15.48 16.61 -14.92
C ASP A 278 15.99 16.55 -13.46
N ASN A 279 16.15 15.35 -12.89
CA ASN A 279 16.53 15.08 -11.50
C ASN A 279 15.62 15.70 -10.43
N ARG A 280 14.43 16.20 -10.80
CA ARG A 280 13.55 16.88 -9.85
C ARG A 280 12.66 15.93 -9.06
N SER A 281 12.32 14.77 -9.62
CA SER A 281 11.38 13.85 -9.00
C SER A 281 11.92 12.44 -8.92
N VAL A 282 11.78 11.83 -7.75
CA VAL A 282 12.11 10.43 -7.49
C VAL A 282 10.80 9.68 -7.32
N ILE A 283 10.70 8.51 -7.94
CA ILE A 283 9.51 7.67 -7.88
C ILE A 283 9.92 6.32 -7.33
N ALA A 284 9.13 5.81 -6.38
CA ALA A 284 9.32 4.50 -5.82
C ALA A 284 8.11 3.61 -6.04
N ALA A 285 8.40 2.38 -6.44
CA ALA A 285 7.45 1.28 -6.45
C ALA A 285 7.42 0.64 -5.06
N SER A 286 6.26 0.59 -4.43
CA SER A 286 6.10 0.04 -3.08
C SER A 286 5.40 -1.32 -3.08
N SER A 287 5.72 -2.13 -2.07
CA SER A 287 4.95 -3.33 -1.73
C SER A 287 3.54 -3.02 -1.22
N ALA A 288 3.25 -1.78 -0.83
CA ALA A 288 1.92 -1.34 -0.37
C ALA A 288 1.01 -0.91 -1.54
N ASN A 289 1.19 -1.51 -2.71
CA ASN A 289 0.37 -1.35 -3.94
C ASN A 289 0.37 0.06 -4.58
N ASN A 290 1.05 1.03 -3.98
CA ASN A 290 1.10 2.40 -4.47
C ASN A 290 2.48 2.74 -5.02
N LEU A 291 2.53 3.74 -5.91
CA LEU A 291 3.76 4.46 -6.19
C LEU A 291 3.74 5.80 -5.49
N TYR A 292 4.91 6.22 -5.04
CA TYR A 292 5.09 7.51 -4.39
C TYR A 292 6.09 8.31 -5.20
N VAL A 293 5.81 9.59 -5.36
CA VAL A 293 6.62 10.54 -6.12
C VAL A 293 7.06 11.63 -5.16
N TRP A 294 8.35 11.79 -4.94
CA TRP A 294 8.93 12.87 -4.15
C TRP A 294 9.54 13.91 -5.04
N ASP A 295 9.49 15.16 -4.62
CA ASP A 295 10.36 16.21 -5.13
C ASP A 295 11.70 16.15 -4.39
N VAL A 296 12.80 16.02 -5.13
CA VAL A 296 14.17 15.87 -4.59
C VAL A 296 14.57 17.11 -3.78
N SER A 297 14.20 18.29 -4.26
CA SER A 297 14.62 19.56 -3.67
C SER A 297 13.98 19.80 -2.29
N SER A 298 12.70 19.48 -2.15
CA SER A 298 11.94 19.68 -0.92
C SER A 298 11.90 18.43 -0.02
N GLY A 299 12.15 17.25 -0.57
CA GLY A 299 11.99 15.96 0.11
C GLY A 299 10.55 15.57 0.41
N ARG A 300 9.56 16.31 -0.10
CA ARG A 300 8.13 16.08 0.18
C ARG A 300 7.52 15.16 -0.88
N VAL A 301 6.55 14.35 -0.45
CA VAL A 301 5.71 13.55 -1.38
C VAL A 301 4.85 14.52 -2.19
N ARG A 302 5.07 14.54 -3.50
CA ARG A 302 4.32 15.33 -4.47
C ARG A 302 3.05 14.59 -4.91
N HIS A 303 3.16 13.30 -5.22
CA HIS A 303 2.03 12.47 -5.64
C HIS A 303 2.10 11.09 -5.00
N THR A 304 0.92 10.57 -4.65
CA THR A 304 0.72 9.15 -4.33
C THR A 304 -0.16 8.56 -5.43
N LEU A 305 0.45 7.79 -6.33
CA LEU A 305 -0.23 7.17 -7.46
C LEU A 305 -0.89 5.88 -6.98
N THR A 306 -2.21 5.93 -6.84
CA THR A 306 -3.06 4.83 -6.39
C THR A 306 -3.80 4.21 -7.57
N GLY A 307 -3.89 2.88 -7.61
CA GLY A 307 -4.65 2.19 -8.65
C GLY A 307 -4.22 0.75 -8.94
N HIS A 308 -3.02 0.34 -8.52
CA HIS A 308 -2.65 -1.07 -8.51
C HIS A 308 -3.32 -1.81 -7.34
N VAL A 309 -3.62 -3.08 -7.54
CA VAL A 309 -4.33 -3.92 -6.54
C VAL A 309 -3.37 -4.78 -5.72
N ASP A 310 -2.15 -4.99 -6.23
CA ASP A 310 -1.09 -5.78 -5.59
C ASP A 310 0.24 -5.01 -5.67
N LYS A 311 1.30 -5.54 -5.06
CA LYS A 311 2.62 -4.92 -4.95
C LYS A 311 3.15 -4.46 -6.31
N VAL A 312 3.68 -3.24 -6.34
CA VAL A 312 4.31 -2.66 -7.54
C VAL A 312 5.75 -3.15 -7.58
N CYS A 313 6.09 -3.93 -8.62
CA CYS A 313 7.38 -4.61 -8.74
C CYS A 313 8.43 -3.78 -9.48
N ALA A 314 8.00 -2.89 -10.38
CA ALA A 314 8.91 -2.12 -11.22
C ALA A 314 8.31 -0.77 -11.60
N VAL A 315 9.18 0.21 -11.79
CA VAL A 315 8.82 1.55 -12.24
C VAL A 315 9.93 2.14 -13.11
N ASP A 316 9.56 2.85 -14.17
CA ASP A 316 10.50 3.62 -14.98
C ASP A 316 9.84 4.91 -15.48
N VAL A 317 10.66 5.86 -15.91
CA VAL A 317 10.26 7.15 -16.49
C VAL A 317 10.75 7.24 -17.93
N SER A 318 9.93 7.83 -18.80
CA SER A 318 10.31 8.12 -20.18
C SER A 318 11.58 8.97 -20.23
N LYS A 319 12.52 8.59 -21.11
CA LYS A 319 13.77 9.33 -21.30
C LYS A 319 13.58 10.62 -22.11
N VAL A 320 12.45 10.73 -22.83
CA VAL A 320 12.11 11.90 -23.66
C VAL A 320 11.27 12.91 -22.89
N SER A 321 10.41 12.46 -21.96
CA SER A 321 9.47 13.32 -21.24
C SER A 321 9.48 13.03 -19.74
N THR A 322 9.54 14.07 -18.92
CA THR A 322 9.41 13.94 -17.45
C THR A 322 7.99 13.59 -17.02
N ARG A 323 7.03 13.61 -17.94
CA ARG A 323 5.61 13.47 -17.64
C ARG A 323 5.15 12.01 -17.58
N SER A 324 5.71 11.15 -18.41
CA SER A 324 5.21 9.78 -18.60
C SER A 324 5.98 8.80 -17.72
N VAL A 325 5.25 8.13 -16.83
CA VAL A 325 5.79 7.10 -15.93
C VAL A 325 5.06 5.81 -16.16
N VAL A 326 5.76 4.69 -16.07
CA VAL A 326 5.17 3.36 -16.22
C VAL A 326 5.48 2.55 -14.99
N SER A 327 4.49 1.80 -14.52
CA SER A 327 4.64 0.86 -13.41
C SER A 327 4.09 -0.50 -13.77
N ALA A 328 4.71 -1.55 -13.23
CA ALA A 328 4.20 -2.91 -13.31
C ALA A 328 3.97 -3.45 -11.91
N ALA A 329 2.88 -4.18 -11.74
CA ALA A 329 2.55 -4.80 -10.47
C ALA A 329 2.24 -6.30 -10.62
N TYR A 330 2.17 -6.97 -9.48
CA TYR A 330 1.82 -8.39 -9.41
C TYR A 330 0.31 -8.65 -9.67
N ASP A 331 -0.47 -7.59 -9.88
CA ASP A 331 -1.89 -7.61 -10.28
C ASP A 331 -2.10 -7.91 -11.78
N ARG A 332 -1.01 -8.21 -12.51
CA ARG A 332 -0.98 -8.46 -13.96
C ARG A 332 -1.34 -7.25 -14.83
N THR A 333 -1.07 -6.06 -14.30
CA THR A 333 -1.24 -4.81 -15.05
C THR A 333 0.07 -4.04 -15.16
N ILE A 334 0.21 -3.34 -16.28
CA ILE A 334 1.14 -2.23 -16.44
C ILE A 334 0.30 -0.96 -16.55
N LYS A 335 0.61 0.04 -15.74
CA LYS A 335 -0.09 1.33 -15.76
C LYS A 335 0.84 2.42 -16.27
N VAL A 336 0.31 3.23 -17.17
CA VAL A 336 0.93 4.46 -17.65
C VAL A 336 0.33 5.61 -16.87
N TRP A 337 1.18 6.43 -16.27
CA TRP A 337 0.83 7.56 -15.43
C TRP A 337 1.33 8.85 -16.05
N ASP A 338 0.56 9.91 -15.82
CA ASP A 338 0.92 11.27 -16.17
C ASP A 338 1.24 12.03 -14.88
N LEU A 339 2.52 12.31 -14.62
CA LEU A 339 2.97 13.01 -13.42
C LEU A 339 2.45 14.45 -13.32
N HIS A 340 2.14 15.09 -14.45
CA HIS A 340 1.61 16.46 -14.40
C HIS A 340 0.16 16.45 -13.93
N LYS A 341 -0.62 15.46 -14.38
CA LYS A 341 -2.03 15.33 -14.02
C LYS A 341 -2.27 14.50 -12.75
N GLY A 342 -1.33 13.65 -12.37
CA GLY A 342 -1.39 12.81 -11.17
C GLY A 342 -2.30 11.58 -11.27
N TYR A 343 -2.72 11.16 -12.47
CA TYR A 343 -3.61 10.01 -12.65
C TYR A 343 -3.12 9.02 -13.73
N CYS A 344 -3.67 7.81 -13.70
CA CYS A 344 -3.39 6.75 -14.67
C CYS A 344 -4.06 7.07 -16.01
N VAL A 345 -3.27 7.18 -17.08
CA VAL A 345 -3.75 7.46 -18.44
C VAL A 345 -4.14 6.18 -19.17
N ASN A 346 -3.37 5.11 -18.99
CA ASN A 346 -3.59 3.85 -19.69
C ASN A 346 -3.29 2.65 -18.78
N THR A 347 -4.03 1.56 -18.94
CA THR A 347 -3.81 0.29 -18.23
C THR A 347 -3.71 -0.84 -19.24
N LEU A 348 -2.54 -1.48 -19.28
CA LEU A 348 -2.23 -2.64 -20.09
C LEU A 348 -2.45 -3.90 -19.25
N LEU A 349 -3.12 -4.89 -19.82
CA LEU A 349 -3.47 -6.15 -19.17
C LEU A 349 -2.73 -7.29 -19.86
N PHE A 350 -2.25 -8.25 -19.08
CA PHE A 350 -1.57 -9.44 -19.59
C PHE A 350 -1.81 -10.65 -18.70
N GLN A 351 -1.42 -11.84 -19.17
CA GLN A 351 -1.71 -13.11 -18.47
C GLN A 351 -0.65 -13.49 -17.44
N SER A 352 0.60 -13.06 -17.61
CA SER A 352 1.76 -13.42 -16.77
C SER A 352 2.33 -12.23 -16.01
N ASN A 353 2.61 -12.36 -14.72
CA ASN A 353 3.10 -11.25 -13.89
C ASN A 353 4.39 -10.62 -14.45
N CYS A 354 4.50 -9.30 -14.32
CA CYS A 354 5.64 -8.53 -14.81
C CYS A 354 6.57 -8.18 -13.63
N ASN A 355 7.84 -8.57 -13.71
CA ASN A 355 8.84 -8.33 -12.67
C ASN A 355 9.66 -7.05 -12.89
N THR A 356 9.75 -6.61 -14.14
CA THR A 356 10.66 -5.54 -14.57
C THR A 356 10.11 -4.90 -15.83
N LEU A 357 10.38 -3.61 -16.01
CA LEU A 357 9.99 -2.87 -17.20
C LEU A 357 11.04 -1.80 -17.48
N CYS A 358 11.13 -1.37 -18.73
CA CYS A 358 11.88 -0.18 -19.11
C CYS A 358 11.21 0.53 -20.29
N PHE A 359 11.39 1.84 -20.36
CA PHE A 359 11.08 2.60 -21.57
C PHE A 359 12.16 2.39 -22.63
N SER A 360 11.76 2.39 -23.90
CA SER A 360 12.68 2.62 -25.02
C SER A 360 13.14 4.08 -25.05
N MET A 361 14.28 4.35 -25.71
CA MET A 361 14.81 5.72 -25.86
C MET A 361 13.91 6.61 -26.71
N ASP A 362 13.05 6.02 -27.56
CA ASP A 362 12.02 6.75 -28.33
C ASP A 362 10.92 7.37 -27.44
N GLY A 363 10.75 6.85 -26.22
CA GLY A 363 9.67 7.23 -25.32
C GLY A 363 8.26 6.80 -25.77
N GLU A 364 8.15 6.00 -26.83
CA GLU A 364 6.90 5.50 -27.42
C GLU A 364 6.65 4.02 -27.11
N THR A 365 7.72 3.25 -26.87
CA THR A 365 7.65 1.81 -26.61
C THR A 365 8.00 1.47 -25.15
N ILE A 366 7.24 0.56 -24.53
CA ILE A 366 7.55 -0.06 -23.24
C ILE A 366 8.01 -1.49 -23.46
N CYS A 367 9.11 -1.88 -22.83
CA CYS A 367 9.57 -3.26 -22.77
C CYS A 367 9.26 -3.84 -21.39
N SER A 368 8.58 -4.99 -21.33
CA SER A 368 8.20 -5.66 -20.09
C SER A 368 8.77 -7.07 -20.01
N GLY A 369 9.35 -7.39 -18.86
CA GLY A 369 9.94 -8.69 -18.57
C GLY A 369 9.07 -9.49 -17.62
N HIS A 370 8.59 -10.63 -18.10
CA HIS A 370 7.56 -11.42 -17.43
C HIS A 370 8.10 -12.67 -16.74
N VAL A 371 7.29 -13.23 -15.83
CA VAL A 371 7.58 -14.45 -15.07
C VAL A 371 7.58 -15.70 -15.97
N ASP A 372 6.92 -15.64 -17.12
CA ASP A 372 6.88 -16.72 -18.11
C ASP A 372 8.15 -16.82 -18.97
N GLY A 373 9.11 -15.89 -18.81
CA GLY A 373 10.35 -15.86 -19.58
C GLY A 373 10.27 -15.03 -20.86
N ASN A 374 9.12 -14.40 -21.14
CA ASN A 374 8.91 -13.63 -22.36
C ASN A 374 9.17 -12.14 -22.14
N LEU A 375 9.85 -11.53 -23.10
CA LEU A 375 9.98 -10.09 -23.27
C LEU A 375 8.87 -9.60 -24.20
N ARG A 376 8.10 -8.61 -23.77
CA ARG A 376 7.00 -8.04 -24.55
C ARG A 376 7.24 -6.55 -24.79
N LEU A 377 6.99 -6.10 -26.01
CA LEU A 377 7.07 -4.69 -26.40
C LEU A 377 5.67 -4.15 -26.64
N TRP A 378 5.37 -2.99 -26.05
CA TRP A 378 4.06 -2.37 -26.07
C TRP A 378 4.14 -0.95 -26.59
N ASP A 379 3.18 -0.57 -27.42
CA ASP A 379 2.99 0.83 -27.78
C ASP A 379 2.22 1.56 -26.68
N ILE A 380 2.78 2.64 -26.15
CA ILE A 380 2.18 3.44 -25.08
C ILE A 380 0.87 4.10 -25.54
N LYS A 381 0.83 4.61 -26.77
CA LYS A 381 -0.31 5.40 -27.28
C LYS A 381 -1.52 4.52 -27.50
N THR A 382 -1.34 3.39 -28.18
CA THR A 382 -2.45 2.47 -28.47
C THR A 382 -2.71 1.46 -27.36
N GLY A 383 -1.72 1.20 -26.51
CA GLY A 383 -1.76 0.14 -25.50
C GLY A 383 -1.78 -1.27 -26.08
N LYS A 384 -1.35 -1.44 -27.34
CA LYS A 384 -1.31 -2.74 -28.00
C LYS A 384 0.06 -3.39 -27.85
N LEU A 385 0.06 -4.72 -27.81
CA LEU A 385 1.26 -5.53 -27.91
C LEU A 385 1.81 -5.40 -29.33
N LEU A 386 3.06 -4.95 -29.46
CA LEU A 386 3.78 -4.86 -30.72
C LEU A 386 4.43 -6.20 -31.06
N SER A 387 5.22 -6.72 -30.12
CA SER A 387 6.00 -7.95 -30.31
C SER A 387 6.17 -8.71 -29.00
N GLU A 388 6.33 -10.02 -29.12
CA GLU A 388 6.62 -10.93 -28.01
C GLU A 388 7.78 -11.85 -28.39
N VAL A 389 8.79 -11.92 -27.51
CA VAL A 389 10.03 -12.66 -27.73
C VAL A 389 10.31 -13.55 -26.53
N ALA A 390 10.56 -14.83 -26.77
CA ALA A 390 10.99 -15.76 -25.73
C ALA A 390 12.46 -15.50 -25.38
N ALA A 391 12.71 -14.72 -24.31
CA ALA A 391 14.04 -14.29 -23.94
C ALA A 391 14.76 -15.30 -23.03
N HIS A 392 14.02 -15.95 -22.14
CA HIS A 392 14.56 -16.86 -21.14
C HIS A 392 13.67 -18.08 -20.97
N SER A 393 14.26 -19.17 -20.48
CA SER A 393 13.52 -20.40 -20.14
C SER A 393 12.77 -20.32 -18.80
N LEU A 394 13.14 -19.34 -17.97
CA LEU A 394 12.58 -19.05 -16.66
C LEU A 394 12.28 -17.56 -16.53
N ALA A 395 11.68 -17.16 -15.42
CA ALA A 395 11.30 -15.78 -15.14
C ALA A 395 12.41 -14.76 -15.39
N ILE A 396 12.07 -13.66 -16.08
CA ILE A 396 12.93 -12.50 -16.26
C ILE A 396 12.99 -11.73 -14.94
N THR A 397 14.20 -11.36 -14.51
CA THR A 397 14.46 -10.66 -13.24
C THR A 397 14.78 -9.19 -13.42
N SER A 398 15.44 -8.81 -14.52
CA SER A 398 15.72 -7.41 -14.83
C SER A 398 15.82 -7.13 -16.33
N LEU A 399 15.55 -5.86 -16.64
CA LEU A 399 15.76 -5.25 -17.94
C LEU A 399 16.62 -4.00 -17.74
N SER A 400 17.59 -3.81 -18.61
CA SER A 400 18.41 -2.58 -18.66
C SER A 400 18.59 -2.18 -20.11
N LEU A 401 18.31 -0.93 -20.43
CA LEU A 401 18.45 -0.37 -21.76
C LEU A 401 19.87 0.19 -21.95
N SER A 402 20.47 -0.05 -23.11
CA SER A 402 21.73 0.56 -23.51
C SER A 402 21.59 2.07 -23.67
N ARG A 403 22.70 2.81 -23.52
CA ARG A 403 22.66 4.28 -23.63
C ARG A 403 22.33 4.73 -25.05
N ASN A 404 22.76 3.97 -26.06
CA ASN A 404 22.40 4.22 -27.46
C ASN A 404 20.94 3.86 -27.80
N GLY A 405 20.22 3.17 -26.90
CA GLY A 405 18.84 2.75 -27.10
C GLY A 405 18.63 1.64 -28.13
N ASN A 406 19.70 1.06 -28.68
CA ASN A 406 19.60 -0.01 -29.66
C ASN A 406 19.53 -1.39 -29.02
N MET A 407 19.98 -1.54 -27.77
CA MET A 407 20.11 -2.84 -27.12
C MET A 407 19.38 -2.89 -25.77
N ILE A 408 18.82 -4.05 -25.46
CA ILE A 408 18.23 -4.37 -24.16
C ILE A 408 18.96 -5.56 -23.56
N LEU A 409 19.46 -5.39 -22.35
CA LEU A 409 19.94 -6.46 -21.51
C LEU A 409 18.77 -7.09 -20.76
N THR A 410 18.55 -8.39 -20.95
CA THR A 410 17.60 -9.19 -20.18
C THR A 410 18.35 -10.17 -19.29
N SER A 411 17.93 -10.27 -18.03
CA SER A 411 18.48 -11.23 -17.06
C SER A 411 17.40 -12.21 -16.63
N GLY A 412 17.71 -13.50 -16.58
CA GLY A 412 16.75 -14.55 -16.25
C GLY A 412 17.16 -15.40 -15.06
N ARG A 413 16.17 -16.06 -14.43
CA ARG A 413 16.41 -17.07 -13.38
C ARG A 413 17.13 -18.32 -13.87
N ASP A 414 17.28 -18.48 -15.18
CA ASP A 414 18.14 -19.48 -15.80
C ASP A 414 19.64 -19.15 -15.71
N ASN A 415 20.00 -18.03 -15.06
CA ASN A 415 21.37 -17.54 -14.86
C ASN A 415 22.05 -17.13 -16.17
N LEU A 416 21.26 -16.75 -17.17
CA LEU A 416 21.72 -16.16 -18.42
C LEU A 416 21.45 -14.66 -18.42
N HIS A 417 22.33 -13.92 -19.09
CA HIS A 417 22.05 -12.56 -19.52
C HIS A 417 22.06 -12.52 -21.05
N ASN A 418 20.95 -12.11 -21.66
CA ASN A 418 20.83 -11.98 -23.11
C ASN A 418 20.81 -10.51 -23.49
N LEU A 419 21.52 -10.15 -24.56
CA LEU A 419 21.52 -8.82 -25.13
C LEU A 419 20.72 -8.87 -26.44
N PHE A 420 19.62 -8.13 -26.50
CA PHE A 420 18.72 -8.05 -27.64
C PHE A 420 18.92 -6.74 -28.39
N ASP A 421 19.00 -6.76 -29.73
CA ASP A 421 18.80 -5.54 -30.52
C ASP A 421 17.30 -5.27 -30.62
N ILE A 422 16.85 -4.07 -30.26
CA ILE A 422 15.44 -3.69 -30.23
C ILE A 422 14.84 -3.67 -31.64
N ARG A 423 15.66 -3.34 -32.65
CA ARG A 423 15.20 -3.15 -34.03
C ARG A 423 14.95 -4.49 -34.73
N THR A 424 15.79 -5.49 -34.45
CA THR A 424 15.67 -6.83 -35.05
C THR A 424 14.98 -7.83 -34.13
N LEU A 425 14.92 -7.56 -32.82
CA LEU A 425 14.44 -8.46 -31.77
C LEU A 425 15.22 -9.79 -31.70
N GLU A 426 16.46 -9.78 -32.18
CA GLU A 426 17.35 -10.93 -32.15
C GLU A 426 18.34 -10.85 -30.98
N ILE A 427 18.78 -12.01 -30.50
CA ILE A 427 19.81 -12.11 -29.45
C ILE A 427 21.18 -11.87 -30.09
N CYS A 428 21.82 -10.75 -29.76
CA CYS A 428 23.18 -10.42 -30.19
C CYS A 428 24.24 -11.19 -29.39
N ALA A 429 24.01 -11.36 -28.09
CA ALA A 429 24.95 -12.07 -27.21
C ALA A 429 24.23 -12.75 -26.04
N THR A 430 24.73 -13.91 -25.65
CA THR A 430 24.30 -14.63 -24.43
C THR A 430 25.50 -14.79 -23.50
N LEU A 431 25.45 -14.11 -22.36
CA LEU A 431 26.47 -14.15 -21.31
C LEU A 431 26.09 -15.23 -20.30
N ARG A 432 27.02 -16.16 -20.05
CA ARG A 432 26.84 -17.23 -19.06
C ARG A 432 28.15 -17.56 -18.36
N SER A 433 28.06 -18.01 -17.12
CA SER A 433 29.20 -18.50 -16.35
C SER A 433 28.77 -19.62 -15.41
N ASN A 434 29.60 -20.65 -15.27
CA ASN A 434 29.30 -21.82 -14.43
C ASN A 434 29.15 -21.47 -12.94
N GLY A 435 29.89 -20.45 -12.48
CA GLY A 435 29.87 -19.98 -11.08
C GLY A 435 28.79 -18.95 -10.77
N TYR A 436 28.09 -18.42 -11.79
CA TYR A 436 27.11 -17.37 -11.60
C TYR A 436 25.73 -17.94 -11.22
N ARG A 437 25.09 -17.31 -10.24
CA ARG A 437 23.71 -17.60 -9.84
C ARG A 437 22.97 -16.31 -9.52
N VAL A 438 21.78 -16.15 -10.07
CA VAL A 438 20.92 -14.99 -9.80
C VAL A 438 20.36 -15.04 -8.37
N ALA A 439 20.57 -13.97 -7.61
CA ALA A 439 20.20 -13.87 -6.19
C ALA A 439 18.68 -14.00 -5.93
N SER A 440 17.86 -13.30 -6.72
CA SER A 440 16.43 -13.14 -6.45
C SER A 440 15.63 -12.91 -7.74
N ASN A 441 14.30 -13.02 -7.67
CA ASN A 441 13.41 -12.68 -8.79
C ASN A 441 13.47 -11.20 -9.14
N TRP A 442 13.99 -10.37 -8.23
CA TRP A 442 14.11 -8.93 -8.34
C TRP A 442 15.57 -8.48 -8.45
N SER A 443 16.47 -9.36 -8.85
CA SER A 443 17.87 -8.97 -9.05
C SER A 443 17.99 -8.01 -10.24
N ARG A 444 18.61 -6.85 -10.05
CA ARG A 444 18.85 -5.87 -11.10
C ARG A 444 20.28 -5.93 -11.61
N SER A 445 20.43 -6.29 -12.88
CA SER A 445 21.68 -6.17 -13.63
C SER A 445 21.70 -4.83 -14.36
N CYS A 446 22.89 -4.33 -14.69
CA CYS A 446 23.05 -3.08 -15.42
C CYS A 446 24.09 -3.21 -16.53
N ILE A 447 23.91 -2.43 -17.59
CA ILE A 447 24.90 -2.19 -18.63
C ILE A 447 25.74 -0.96 -18.28
N SER A 448 27.01 -0.95 -18.68
CA SER A 448 27.88 0.21 -18.54
C SER A 448 27.47 1.34 -19.49
N ALA A 449 27.91 2.56 -19.20
CA ALA A 449 27.53 3.75 -19.98
C ALA A 449 28.07 3.72 -21.43
N ASP A 450 29.15 2.97 -21.69
CA ASP A 450 29.76 2.76 -23.01
C ASP A 450 29.22 1.52 -23.74
N ASP A 451 28.21 0.84 -23.17
CA ASP A 451 27.65 -0.43 -23.64
C ASP A 451 28.68 -1.59 -23.77
N GLY A 452 29.90 -1.41 -23.26
CA GLY A 452 30.99 -2.39 -23.39
C GLY A 452 30.97 -3.50 -22.34
N TYR A 453 30.35 -3.25 -21.19
CA TYR A 453 30.34 -4.13 -20.03
C TYR A 453 28.94 -4.32 -19.45
N VAL A 454 28.73 -5.49 -18.84
CA VAL A 454 27.53 -5.81 -18.07
C VAL A 454 27.95 -6.14 -16.65
N ALA A 455 27.29 -5.58 -15.65
CA ALA A 455 27.48 -5.92 -14.24
C ALA A 455 26.24 -6.61 -13.67
N SER A 456 26.48 -7.70 -12.95
CA SER A 456 25.41 -8.45 -12.28
C SER A 456 25.86 -9.04 -10.94
N GLY A 457 24.94 -9.01 -9.99
CA GLY A 457 25.10 -9.57 -8.66
C GLY A 457 24.76 -11.05 -8.58
N SER A 458 25.55 -11.78 -7.80
CA SER A 458 25.41 -13.22 -7.57
C SER A 458 24.92 -13.54 -6.15
N VAL A 459 24.38 -14.76 -5.98
CA VAL A 459 23.95 -15.30 -4.68
C VAL A 459 25.10 -15.37 -3.67
N ASP A 460 26.33 -15.62 -4.13
CA ASP A 460 27.52 -15.77 -3.29
C ASP A 460 28.10 -14.44 -2.77
N GLY A 461 27.43 -13.31 -3.05
CA GLY A 461 27.90 -11.98 -2.69
C GLY A 461 28.95 -11.42 -3.67
N SER A 462 29.26 -12.15 -4.75
CA SER A 462 30.13 -11.63 -5.80
C SER A 462 29.37 -10.79 -6.80
N VAL A 463 30.05 -9.80 -7.37
CA VAL A 463 29.60 -9.03 -8.53
C VAL A 463 30.48 -9.42 -9.70
N HIS A 464 29.89 -9.93 -10.77
CA HIS A 464 30.63 -10.27 -11.98
C HIS A 464 30.45 -9.17 -13.01
N ILE A 465 31.53 -8.90 -13.74
CA ILE A 465 31.54 -7.96 -14.86
C ILE A 465 31.91 -8.73 -16.12
N TRP A 466 31.02 -8.71 -17.11
CA TRP A 466 31.22 -9.34 -18.40
C TRP A 466 31.58 -8.28 -19.44
N SER A 467 32.47 -8.64 -20.38
CA SER A 467 32.66 -7.88 -21.61
C SER A 467 31.61 -8.32 -22.64
N VAL A 468 30.91 -7.35 -23.22
CA VAL A 468 29.91 -7.61 -24.27
C VAL A 468 30.58 -8.16 -25.53
N ALA A 469 31.73 -7.61 -25.94
CA ALA A 469 32.45 -8.05 -27.14
C ALA A 469 32.92 -9.51 -27.07
N ASN A 470 33.36 -9.97 -25.90
CA ASN A 470 33.95 -11.30 -25.72
C ASN A 470 33.01 -12.32 -25.07
N ALA A 471 31.84 -11.88 -24.58
CA ALA A 471 30.89 -12.66 -23.80
C ALA A 471 31.51 -13.42 -22.59
N LYS A 472 32.61 -12.90 -22.04
CA LYS A 472 33.37 -13.52 -20.93
C LYS A 472 33.45 -12.60 -19.72
N ILE A 473 33.61 -13.19 -18.55
CA ILE A 473 33.87 -12.46 -17.30
C ILE A 473 35.26 -11.84 -17.37
N VAL A 474 35.32 -10.53 -17.16
CA VAL A 474 36.56 -9.74 -17.09
C VAL A 474 37.00 -9.57 -15.64
N SER A 475 36.07 -9.28 -14.73
CA SER A 475 36.37 -9.14 -13.31
C SER A 475 35.29 -9.77 -12.44
N THR A 476 35.70 -10.19 -11.24
CA THR A 476 34.81 -10.70 -10.20
C THR A 476 35.16 -10.01 -8.90
N LEU A 477 34.23 -9.24 -8.37
CA LEU A 477 34.37 -8.41 -7.19
C LEU A 477 33.72 -9.12 -6.00
N LYS A 478 34.45 -9.33 -4.91
CA LYS A 478 33.97 -10.09 -3.75
C LYS A 478 34.16 -9.29 -2.46
N GLU A 479 33.14 -8.51 -2.10
CA GLU A 479 33.12 -7.74 -0.85
C GLU A 479 31.81 -7.90 -0.08
N HIS A 480 30.70 -8.18 -0.77
CA HIS A 480 29.43 -8.39 -0.09
C HIS A 480 29.41 -9.73 0.62
N THR A 481 28.86 -9.73 1.83
CA THR A 481 28.70 -10.92 2.67
C THR A 481 27.36 -11.63 2.44
N ALA A 482 26.46 -11.00 1.66
CA ALA A 482 25.11 -11.46 1.39
C ALA A 482 24.82 -11.38 -0.12
N PRO A 483 23.75 -12.05 -0.60
CA PRO A 483 23.37 -12.00 -2.02
C PRO A 483 23.19 -10.57 -2.52
N VAL A 484 23.81 -10.26 -3.65
CA VAL A 484 23.72 -8.93 -4.28
C VAL A 484 22.39 -8.83 -5.03
N LEU A 485 21.59 -7.81 -4.71
CA LEU A 485 20.27 -7.61 -5.27
C LEU A 485 20.28 -6.65 -6.45
N SER A 486 20.97 -5.52 -6.36
CA SER A 486 20.95 -4.52 -7.43
C SER A 486 22.35 -4.04 -7.78
N CYS A 487 22.56 -3.80 -9.07
CA CYS A 487 23.75 -3.17 -9.62
C CYS A 487 23.31 -1.95 -10.44
N SER A 488 24.01 -0.83 -10.27
CA SER A 488 23.77 0.38 -11.06
C SER A 488 25.11 0.97 -11.45
N TRP A 489 25.26 1.31 -12.72
CA TRP A 489 26.44 1.99 -13.24
C TRP A 489 26.15 3.49 -13.36
N SER A 490 27.08 4.34 -12.95
CA SER A 490 26.95 5.79 -13.16
C SER A 490 26.88 6.11 -14.65
N GLY A 491 25.98 7.03 -15.02
CA GLY A 491 25.87 7.54 -16.39
C GLY A 491 27.10 8.32 -16.88
N LEU A 492 28.02 8.68 -15.98
CA LEU A 492 29.31 9.29 -16.28
C LEU A 492 30.44 8.26 -16.47
N GLY A 493 30.13 6.96 -16.47
CA GLY A 493 31.10 5.86 -16.58
C GLY A 493 31.75 5.43 -15.26
N LYS A 494 31.81 6.31 -14.24
CA LYS A 494 32.26 5.99 -12.86
C LYS A 494 31.36 6.68 -11.83
N PRO A 495 31.11 6.11 -10.63
CA PRO A 495 31.44 4.77 -10.14
C PRO A 495 30.38 3.69 -10.48
N LEU A 496 30.66 2.42 -10.18
CA LEU A 496 29.67 1.33 -10.13
C LEU A 496 29.18 1.18 -8.67
N ALA A 497 27.88 1.07 -8.44
CA ALA A 497 27.31 0.81 -7.12
C ALA A 497 26.58 -0.54 -7.09
N THR A 498 26.69 -1.27 -5.99
CA THR A 498 25.96 -2.52 -5.79
C THR A 498 25.37 -2.62 -4.39
N SER A 499 24.18 -3.20 -4.27
CA SER A 499 23.47 -3.39 -3.00
C SER A 499 23.28 -4.85 -2.64
N ASP A 500 23.35 -5.18 -1.36
CA ASP A 500 23.09 -6.52 -0.84
C ASP A 500 21.70 -6.67 -0.18
N LYS A 501 21.35 -7.92 0.11
CA LYS A 501 20.13 -8.29 0.85
C LYS A 501 20.12 -7.83 2.31
N ASN A 502 21.26 -7.43 2.87
CA ASN A 502 21.36 -6.95 4.25
C ASN A 502 21.25 -5.41 4.36
N GLY A 503 21.17 -4.70 3.23
CA GLY A 503 21.05 -3.24 3.20
C GLY A 503 22.37 -2.50 3.10
N ASN A 504 23.48 -3.19 2.81
CA ASN A 504 24.75 -2.56 2.55
C ASN A 504 24.88 -2.20 1.07
N ILE A 505 25.49 -1.05 0.82
CA ILE A 505 25.85 -0.58 -0.50
C ILE A 505 27.38 -0.54 -0.59
N CYS A 506 27.93 -1.10 -1.65
CA CYS A 506 29.35 -0.98 -1.98
C CYS A 506 29.49 -0.10 -3.21
N ILE A 507 30.35 0.91 -3.12
CA ILE A 507 30.72 1.78 -4.24
C ILE A 507 32.09 1.34 -4.75
N TRP A 508 32.14 0.98 -6.02
CA TRP A 508 33.30 0.46 -6.70
C TRP A 508 33.90 1.51 -7.61
N ASN A 509 35.22 1.64 -7.54
CA ASN A 509 35.99 2.49 -8.43
C ASN A 509 37.20 1.73 -8.95
N ASP A 510 37.73 2.25 -10.05
CA ASP A 510 39.03 1.80 -10.55
C ASP A 510 40.16 2.39 -9.70
N ARG A 511 41.23 1.62 -9.52
CA ARG A 511 42.50 2.13 -8.98
C ARG A 511 43.20 2.93 -10.08
N SER A 512 42.72 4.13 -10.37
CA SER A 512 43.63 5.16 -10.89
C SER A 512 44.34 5.78 -9.69
N PRO A 513 45.65 5.55 -9.50
CA PRO A 513 46.41 6.40 -8.59
C PRO A 513 46.44 7.80 -9.20
N PHE A 514 46.27 8.80 -8.34
CA PHE A 514 46.33 10.24 -8.58
C PHE A 514 45.01 10.95 -8.90
#